data_AF-A0A0S8CKK7-F1
#
_entry.id   AF-A0A0S8CKK7-F1
#
_cell.length_a   1.000
_cell.length_b   1.000
_cell.length_c   1.000
_cell.angle_alpha   90.00
_cell.angle_beta   90.00
_cell.angle_gamma   90.00
#
_symmetry.space_group_name_H-M   'P 1'
#
loop_
_entity.id
_entity.type
_entity.pdbx_description
1 polymer ?
#
loop_
_entity_poly.entity_id
_entity_poly.type
_entity_poly.pdbx_seq_one_letter_code
_entity_poly.pdbx_strand_id
1 'polypeptide(L)'
;MESKSNDSGLEELLRLSKEITKVDQERTKAERERTEQRQKVNALQQGLIELKASVALEQLKSIATSEVIKEVSSLKHKQKTDGLRKLILNLSAELEGWVDNISGSKLDKVSIRRSVKTLAILIELLFSIE
;
A
#
# COMPACT_ATOMS: atom_id res chain seq x y z
N MET A 1 -23.20 -64.23 -29.94
CA MET A 1 -22.54 -63.76 -28.71
C MET A 1 -22.54 -62.26 -28.73
N GLU A 2 -23.04 -61.69 -27.64
CA GLU A 2 -23.58 -60.35 -27.53
C GLU A 2 -22.51 -59.25 -27.57
N SER A 3 -22.74 -58.23 -28.38
CA SER A 3 -21.99 -56.98 -28.49
C SER A 3 -22.25 -56.06 -27.27
N LYS A 4 -21.95 -56.53 -26.05
CA LYS A 4 -22.21 -55.77 -24.81
C LYS A 4 -21.02 -54.94 -24.30
N SER A 5 -19.86 -55.02 -24.94
CA SER A 5 -18.63 -54.37 -24.42
C SER A 5 -18.32 -52.99 -25.01
N ASN A 6 -18.81 -52.66 -26.22
CA ASN A 6 -18.38 -51.46 -26.93
C ASN A 6 -19.14 -50.18 -26.52
N ASP A 7 -20.40 -50.29 -26.09
CA ASP A 7 -21.17 -49.14 -25.61
C ASP A 7 -20.70 -48.63 -24.25
N SER A 8 -20.22 -49.54 -23.38
CA SER A 8 -19.75 -49.20 -22.03
C SER A 8 -18.53 -48.27 -22.03
N GLY A 9 -17.58 -48.47 -22.95
CA GLY A 9 -16.36 -47.66 -23.00
C GLY A 9 -16.59 -46.26 -23.59
N LEU A 10 -17.48 -46.14 -24.57
CA LEU A 10 -17.84 -44.86 -25.19
C LEU A 10 -18.66 -43.98 -24.22
N GLU A 11 -19.58 -44.59 -23.49
CA GLU A 11 -20.40 -43.91 -22.48
C GLU A 11 -19.57 -43.43 -21.28
N GLU A 12 -18.57 -44.21 -20.87
CA GLU A 12 -17.62 -43.84 -19.82
C GLU A 12 -16.69 -42.69 -20.24
N LEU A 13 -16.23 -42.69 -21.51
CA LEU A 13 -15.48 -41.56 -22.07
C LEU A 13 -16.31 -40.29 -22.17
N LEU A 14 -17.59 -40.40 -22.57
CA LEU A 14 -18.51 -39.26 -22.59
C LEU A 14 -18.78 -38.72 -21.18
N ARG A 15 -18.86 -39.60 -20.17
CA ARG A 15 -19.00 -39.22 -18.77
C ARG A 15 -17.75 -38.48 -18.28
N LEU A 16 -16.57 -39.03 -18.52
CA LEU A 16 -15.28 -38.41 -18.17
C LEU A 16 -15.08 -37.06 -18.87
N SER A 17 -15.45 -36.94 -20.15
CA SER A 17 -15.40 -35.68 -20.89
C SER A 17 -16.27 -34.60 -20.24
N LYS A 18 -17.50 -34.94 -19.83
CA LYS A 18 -18.39 -34.03 -19.09
C LYS A 18 -17.81 -33.65 -17.73
N GLU A 19 -17.21 -34.60 -17.03
CA GLU A 19 -16.61 -34.38 -15.72
C GLU A 19 -15.37 -33.47 -15.80
N ILE A 20 -14.49 -33.69 -16.77
CA ILE A 20 -13.35 -32.81 -17.07
C ILE A 20 -13.82 -31.40 -17.41
N THR A 21 -14.83 -31.29 -18.29
CA THR A 21 -15.40 -29.98 -18.66
C THR A 21 -15.93 -29.23 -17.45
N LYS A 22 -16.61 -29.94 -16.53
CA LYS A 22 -17.13 -29.36 -15.29
C LYS A 22 -16.00 -28.89 -14.37
N VAL A 23 -14.96 -29.71 -14.20
CA VAL A 23 -13.78 -29.36 -13.39
C VAL A 23 -13.05 -28.14 -13.94
N ASP A 24 -12.88 -28.03 -15.26
CA ASP A 24 -12.24 -26.87 -15.89
C ASP A 24 -13.06 -25.59 -15.74
N GLN A 25 -14.39 -25.68 -15.85
CA GLN A 25 -15.28 -24.55 -15.59
C GLN A 25 -15.22 -24.09 -14.14
N GLU A 26 -15.22 -25.02 -13.19
CA GLU A 26 -15.10 -24.72 -11.75
C GLU A 26 -13.74 -24.08 -11.43
N ARG A 27 -12.64 -24.59 -11.98
CA ARG A 27 -11.30 -23.99 -11.83
C ARG A 27 -11.24 -22.59 -12.42
N THR A 28 -11.80 -22.39 -13.61
CA THR A 28 -11.82 -21.08 -14.27
C THR A 28 -12.60 -20.07 -13.44
N LYS A 29 -13.73 -20.48 -12.86
CA LYS A 29 -14.53 -19.64 -11.98
C LYS A 29 -13.78 -19.29 -10.70
N ALA A 30 -13.16 -20.27 -10.04
CA ALA A 30 -12.39 -20.05 -8.83
C ALA A 30 -11.19 -19.11 -9.04
N GLU A 31 -10.48 -19.24 -10.17
CA GLU A 31 -9.36 -18.34 -10.48
C GLU A 31 -9.84 -16.92 -10.75
N ARG A 32 -10.98 -16.74 -11.45
CA ARG A 32 -11.61 -15.42 -11.63
C ARG A 32 -11.97 -14.78 -10.29
N GLU A 33 -12.69 -15.52 -9.44
CA GLU A 33 -13.06 -15.04 -8.09
C GLU A 33 -11.82 -14.64 -7.29
N ARG A 34 -10.74 -15.43 -7.35
CA ARG A 34 -9.47 -15.11 -6.70
C ARG A 34 -8.85 -13.82 -7.24
N THR A 35 -8.85 -13.61 -8.55
CA THR A 35 -8.32 -12.37 -9.15
C THR A 35 -9.14 -11.15 -8.77
N GLU A 36 -10.47 -11.24 -8.77
CA GLU A 36 -11.36 -10.17 -8.35
C GLU A 36 -11.18 -9.83 -6.86
N GLN A 37 -11.05 -10.85 -6.01
CA GLN A 37 -10.78 -10.66 -4.58
C GLN A 37 -9.47 -9.91 -4.36
N ARG A 38 -8.40 -10.28 -5.08
CA ARG A 38 -7.11 -9.59 -5.01
C ARG A 38 -7.21 -8.14 -5.46
N GLN A 39 -7.92 -7.86 -6.56
CA GLN A 39 -8.15 -6.50 -7.04
C GLN A 39 -8.91 -5.66 -6.00
N LYS A 40 -9.95 -6.21 -5.38
CA LYS A 40 -10.72 -5.54 -4.31
C LYS A 40 -9.84 -5.22 -3.11
N VAL A 41 -9.03 -6.17 -2.63
CA VAL A 41 -8.12 -5.95 -1.50
C VAL A 41 -7.10 -4.86 -1.83
N ASN A 42 -6.48 -4.90 -3.01
CA ASN A 42 -5.53 -3.88 -3.45
C ASN A 42 -6.17 -2.48 -3.54
N ALA A 43 -7.40 -2.39 -4.04
CA ALA A 43 -8.14 -1.12 -4.11
C ALA A 43 -8.46 -0.56 -2.72
N LEU A 44 -8.85 -1.41 -1.77
CA LEU A 44 -9.11 -1.00 -0.38
C LEU A 44 -7.82 -0.53 0.31
N GLN A 45 -6.71 -1.24 0.11
CA GLN A 45 -5.40 -0.83 0.61
C GLN A 45 -4.99 0.54 0.06
N GLN A 46 -5.16 0.75 -1.26
CA GLN A 46 -4.87 2.04 -1.88
C GLN A 46 -5.75 3.16 -1.32
N GLY A 47 -7.05 2.91 -1.16
CA GLY A 47 -7.97 3.87 -0.55
C GLY A 47 -7.60 4.23 0.90
N LEU A 48 -7.09 3.27 1.67
CA LEU A 48 -6.61 3.53 3.03
C LEU A 48 -5.34 4.39 3.04
N ILE A 49 -4.40 4.15 2.12
CA ILE A 49 -3.20 4.97 1.95
C ILE A 49 -3.58 6.40 1.58
N GLU A 50 -4.49 6.57 0.62
CA GLU A 50 -4.99 7.89 0.20
C GLU A 50 -5.64 8.67 1.34
N LEU A 51 -6.44 7.98 2.16
CA LEU A 51 -7.07 8.57 3.34
C LEU A 51 -6.03 9.03 4.36
N LYS A 52 -5.07 8.16 4.71
CA LYS A 52 -3.99 8.45 5.66
C LYS A 52 -3.12 9.62 5.20
N ALA A 53 -2.73 9.63 3.92
CA ALA A 53 -2.00 10.73 3.33
C ALA A 53 -2.80 12.04 3.35
N SER A 54 -4.12 11.98 3.11
CA SER A 54 -4.98 13.16 3.18
C SER A 54 -5.08 13.75 4.58
N VAL A 55 -5.23 12.90 5.61
CA VAL A 55 -5.24 13.34 7.01
C VAL A 55 -3.91 13.98 7.40
N ALA A 56 -2.78 13.33 7.06
CA ALA A 56 -1.46 13.88 7.33
C ALA A 56 -1.23 15.22 6.62
N LEU A 57 -1.69 15.39 5.37
CA LEU A 57 -1.61 16.67 4.66
C LEU A 57 -2.32 17.80 5.40
N GLU A 58 -3.53 17.57 5.90
CA GLU A 58 -4.26 18.60 6.64
C GLU A 58 -3.51 19.03 7.90
N GLN A 59 -2.91 18.09 8.62
CA GLN A 59 -2.09 18.39 9.80
C GLN A 59 -0.81 19.17 9.43
N LEU A 60 -0.20 18.86 8.29
CA LEU A 60 1.07 19.43 7.84
C LEU A 60 0.94 20.84 7.24
N LYS A 61 -0.22 21.21 6.66
CA LYS A 61 -0.44 22.49 5.96
C LYS A 61 0.01 23.74 6.72
N SER A 62 -0.06 23.73 8.05
CA SER A 62 0.24 24.89 8.89
C SER A 62 1.66 24.92 9.47
N ILE A 63 2.42 23.84 9.32
CA ILE A 63 3.70 23.65 10.03
C ILE A 63 4.85 23.14 9.15
N ALA A 64 4.54 22.51 8.01
CA ALA A 64 5.52 21.87 7.15
C ALA A 64 5.92 22.74 5.96
N THR A 65 7.08 22.44 5.39
CA THR A 65 7.55 23.08 4.16
C THR A 65 6.76 22.58 2.94
N SER A 66 6.81 23.34 1.85
CA SER A 66 6.15 22.97 0.60
C SER A 66 6.69 21.67 0.00
N GLU A 67 7.98 21.35 0.24
CA GLU A 67 8.60 20.09 -0.15
C GLU A 67 7.96 18.89 0.56
N VAL A 68 7.80 18.98 1.89
CA VAL A 68 7.13 17.93 2.69
C VAL A 68 5.69 17.74 2.22
N ILE A 69 4.95 18.82 1.97
CA ILE A 69 3.57 18.76 1.47
C ILE A 69 3.51 18.06 0.11
N LYS A 70 4.44 18.37 -0.81
CA LYS A 70 4.49 17.72 -2.13
C LYS A 70 4.75 16.23 -2.03
N GLU A 71 5.69 15.81 -1.19
CA GLU A 71 6.04 14.41 -1.05
C GLU A 71 4.88 13.61 -0.45
N VAL A 72 4.28 14.10 0.63
CA VAL A 72 3.12 13.46 1.27
C VAL A 72 1.91 13.41 0.32
N SER A 73 1.71 14.45 -0.51
CA SER A 73 0.66 14.44 -1.53
C SER A 73 0.90 13.37 -2.59
N SER A 74 2.16 13.12 -2.94
CA SER A 74 2.51 12.11 -3.93
C SER A 74 2.23 10.67 -3.47
N LEU A 75 2.16 10.42 -2.16
CA LEU A 75 1.80 9.11 -1.59
C LEU A 75 0.37 8.68 -1.92
N LYS A 76 -0.52 9.62 -2.25
CA LYS A 76 -1.88 9.29 -2.73
C LYS A 76 -1.87 8.48 -4.01
N HIS A 77 -0.83 8.62 -4.82
CA HIS A 77 -0.75 8.03 -6.16
C HIS A 77 0.42 7.06 -6.31
N LYS A 78 1.24 6.88 -5.28
CA LYS A 78 2.44 6.05 -5.29
C LYS A 78 2.43 5.09 -4.10
N GLN A 79 2.72 3.81 -4.35
CA GLN A 79 2.94 2.80 -3.29
C GLN A 79 4.34 2.87 -2.65
N LYS A 80 5.23 3.76 -3.11
CA LYS A 80 6.60 3.84 -2.62
C LYS A 80 6.73 4.91 -1.53
N THR A 81 7.35 4.53 -0.42
CA THR A 81 7.59 5.38 0.76
C THR A 81 9.02 5.92 0.83
N ASP A 82 9.88 5.64 -0.17
CA ASP A 82 11.30 6.01 -0.18
C ASP A 82 11.53 7.52 0.06
N GLY A 83 10.71 8.36 -0.58
CA GLY A 83 10.79 9.81 -0.40
C GLY A 83 10.35 10.25 0.99
N LEU A 84 9.33 9.61 1.58
CA LEU A 84 8.90 9.85 2.96
C LEU A 84 10.01 9.47 3.95
N ARG A 85 10.66 8.31 3.76
CA ARG A 85 11.80 7.87 4.58
C ARG A 85 12.96 8.86 4.48
N LYS A 86 13.27 9.35 3.29
CA LYS A 86 14.31 10.35 3.07
C LYS A 86 14.00 11.66 3.81
N LEU A 87 12.76 12.14 3.77
CA LEU A 87 12.35 13.34 4.50
C LEU A 87 12.50 13.17 6.02
N ILE A 88 12.11 12.02 6.55
CA ILE A 88 12.27 11.70 7.98
C ILE A 88 13.75 11.74 8.38
N LEU A 89 14.63 11.13 7.59
CA LEU A 89 16.07 11.13 7.84
C LEU A 89 16.66 12.54 7.79
N ASN A 90 16.30 13.33 6.77
CA ASN A 90 16.77 14.71 6.62
C ASN A 90 16.34 15.57 7.82
N LEU A 91 15.06 15.51 8.21
CA LEU A 91 14.54 16.27 9.34
C LEU A 91 15.17 15.84 10.67
N SER A 92 15.47 14.54 10.82
CA SER A 92 16.16 14.04 12.02
C SER A 92 17.59 14.59 12.09
N ALA A 93 18.34 14.56 10.98
CA ALA A 93 19.69 15.10 10.91
C ALA A 93 19.73 16.63 11.13
N GLU A 94 18.75 17.37 10.61
CA GLU A 94 18.62 18.80 10.86
C GLU A 94 18.38 19.11 12.34
N LEU A 95 17.51 18.34 13.00
CA LEU A 95 17.24 18.48 14.43
C LEU A 95 18.46 18.13 15.28
N GLU A 96 19.20 17.07 14.95
CA GLU A 96 20.46 16.70 15.61
C GLU A 96 21.49 17.84 15.47
N GLY A 97 21.66 18.37 14.26
CA GLY A 97 22.57 19.50 14.02
C GLY A 97 22.19 20.76 14.80
N TRP A 98 20.90 21.01 15.05
CA TRP A 98 20.47 22.10 15.93
C TRP A 98 20.79 21.85 17.40
N VAL A 99 20.66 20.62 17.87
CA VAL A 99 21.03 20.23 19.24
C VAL A 99 22.53 20.43 19.47
N ASP A 100 23.37 20.02 18.53
CA ASP A 100 24.83 20.14 18.65
C ASP A 100 25.31 21.60 18.64
N ASN A 101 24.56 22.49 17.97
CA ASN A 101 24.90 23.91 17.84
C ASN A 101 24.19 24.81 18.88
N ILE A 102 23.55 24.23 19.91
CA ILE A 102 22.83 24.96 20.98
C ILE A 102 23.69 25.99 21.69
N SER A 103 25.01 25.80 21.76
CA SER A 103 25.91 26.70 22.49
C SER A 103 26.19 28.04 21.78
N GLY A 104 25.83 28.20 20.49
CA GLY A 104 26.32 29.33 19.67
C GLY A 104 25.28 30.37 19.22
N SER A 105 23.98 30.07 19.20
CA SER A 105 22.99 30.96 18.56
C SER A 105 21.63 30.97 19.24
N LYS A 106 20.89 32.07 19.01
CA LYS A 106 19.49 32.26 19.42
C LYS A 106 18.63 31.26 18.62
N LEU A 107 18.53 30.03 19.10
CA LEU A 107 17.72 29.00 18.46
C LEU A 107 16.28 29.45 18.31
N ASP A 108 15.78 29.37 17.08
CA ASP A 108 14.38 29.59 16.79
C ASP A 108 13.56 28.40 17.31
N LYS A 109 13.13 28.50 18.57
CA LYS A 109 12.29 27.51 19.24
C LYS A 109 11.00 27.22 18.47
N VAL A 110 10.51 28.16 17.65
CA VAL A 110 9.31 27.96 16.84
C VAL A 110 9.62 27.01 15.69
N SER A 111 10.74 27.21 14.99
CA SER A 111 11.19 26.33 13.91
C SER A 111 11.48 24.91 14.42
N ILE A 112 12.18 24.76 15.55
CA ILE A 112 12.42 23.44 16.17
C ILE A 112 11.09 22.73 16.46
N ARG A 113 10.15 23.44 17.10
CA ARG A 113 8.84 22.88 17.43
C ARG A 113 8.08 22.45 16.17
N ARG A 114 8.15 23.23 15.08
CA ARG A 114 7.53 22.87 13.80
C ARG A 114 8.19 21.64 13.18
N SER A 115 9.51 21.56 13.17
CA SER A 115 10.25 20.40 12.64
C SER A 115 9.97 19.13 13.43
N VAL A 116 9.95 19.18 14.77
CA VAL A 116 9.60 18.02 15.62
C VAL A 116 8.17 17.56 15.36
N LYS A 117 7.20 18.47 15.27
CA LYS A 117 5.81 18.11 14.95
C LYS A 117 5.67 17.52 13.56
N THR A 118 6.38 18.09 12.58
CA THR A 118 6.41 17.60 11.21
C THR A 118 6.97 16.18 11.19
N LEU A 119 8.11 15.95 11.85
CA LEU A 119 8.74 14.64 11.97
C LEU A 119 7.80 13.60 12.61
N ALA A 120 7.11 13.97 13.70
CA ALA A 120 6.16 13.07 14.37
C ALA A 120 5.03 12.62 13.42
N ILE A 121 4.44 13.55 12.67
CA ILE A 121 3.38 13.23 11.70
C ILE A 121 3.91 12.35 10.57
N LEU A 122 5.11 12.61 10.06
CA LEU A 122 5.70 11.81 8.98
C LEU A 122 6.02 10.38 9.44
N ILE A 123 6.51 10.21 10.66
CA ILE A 123 6.76 8.87 11.25
C ILE A 123 5.45 8.11 11.45
N GLU A 124 4.42 8.77 12.00
CA GLU A 124 3.09 8.16 12.17
C GLU A 124 2.50 7.74 10.82
N LEU A 125 2.65 8.58 9.80
CA LEU A 125 2.23 8.28 8.44
C LEU A 125 2.99 7.07 7.86
N LEU A 126 4.31 7.01 8.04
CA LEU A 126 5.14 5.90 7.57
C LEU A 126 4.68 4.56 8.18
N PHE A 127 4.56 4.50 9.51
CA PHE A 127 4.07 3.30 10.21
C PHE A 127 2.63 2.95 9.90
N SER A 128 1.85 3.91 9.40
CA SER A 128 0.47 3.67 9.02
C SER A 128 0.35 3.10 7.61
N ILE A 129 1.35 3.31 6.75
CA ILE A 129 1.32 2.86 5.35
C ILE A 129 2.10 1.55 5.16
N GLU A 130 3.16 1.35 5.94
CA GLU A 130 3.97 0.12 5.99
C GLU A 130 3.45 -0.88 7.02
#